data_AF-A0A1V5RVN6-F1
#
_entry.id   AF-A0A1V5RVN6-F1
#
_cell.length_a   1.000
_cell.length_b   1.000
_cell.length_c   1.000
_cell.angle_alpha   90.00
_cell.angle_beta   90.00
_cell.angle_gamma   90.00
#
_symmetry.space_group_name_H-M   'P 1'
#
loop_
_entity.id
_entity.type
_entity.pdbx_description
1 polymer ?
#
loop_
_entity_poly.entity_id
_entity_poly.type
_entity_poly.pdbx_seq_one_letter_code
_entity_poly.pdbx_strand_id
1 'polypeptide(L)'
;MKQKDTSRYQIPNTSFFDKPPYYQLDKIKQIVKDNGGKNIRLRYAFDMVNQPKVVTFSASENIVKKIESALNKAHDTEWITIRLIN
;
A
#
# COMPACT_ATOMS: atom_id res chain seq x y z
N MET A 1 -24.47 8.92 -12.10
CA MET A 1 -23.65 7.86 -11.49
C MET A 1 -22.70 8.52 -10.51
N LYS A 2 -22.84 8.29 -9.19
CA LYS A 2 -21.94 8.87 -8.19
C LYS A 2 -20.54 8.29 -8.42
N GLN A 3 -19.54 9.16 -8.64
CA GLN A 3 -18.12 8.77 -8.69
C GLN A 3 -17.83 7.95 -7.44
N LYS A 4 -17.46 6.68 -7.61
CA LYS A 4 -17.03 5.82 -6.50
C LYS A 4 -15.82 6.48 -5.85
N ASP A 5 -16.00 6.89 -4.60
CA ASP A 5 -15.01 7.56 -3.77
C ASP A 5 -13.67 6.84 -3.86
N THR A 6 -12.71 7.46 -4.55
CA THR A 6 -11.32 7.01 -4.54
C THR A 6 -10.70 7.46 -3.24
N SER A 7 -10.66 6.56 -2.26
CA SER A 7 -10.02 6.80 -0.98
C SER A 7 -8.50 6.66 -1.08
N ARG A 8 -7.77 7.26 -0.14
CA ARG A 8 -6.31 7.16 -0.06
C ARG A 8 -5.92 6.07 0.93
N TYR A 9 -4.92 5.29 0.57
CA TYR A 9 -4.42 4.17 1.34
C TYR A 9 -2.91 4.27 1.52
N GLN A 10 -2.39 3.67 2.58
CA GLN A 10 -0.97 3.38 2.78
C GLN A 10 -0.76 1.89 2.99
N ILE A 11 0.44 1.46 2.64
CA ILE A 11 0.98 0.16 3.00
C ILE A 11 1.92 0.41 4.18
N PRO A 12 1.44 0.34 5.44
CA PRO A 12 2.23 0.66 6.62
C PRO A 12 3.40 -0.32 6.78
N ASN A 13 4.47 0.17 7.38
CA ASN A 13 5.66 -0.59 7.71
C ASN A 13 5.45 -1.39 9.02
N THR A 14 4.47 -2.30 9.07
CA THR A 14 4.01 -2.93 10.32
C THR A 14 4.50 -4.36 10.58
N SER A 15 5.47 -4.88 9.83
CA SER A 15 6.12 -6.15 10.25
C SER A 15 7.20 -5.84 11.26
N PHE A 16 6.88 -6.01 12.54
CA PHE A 16 7.80 -5.86 13.67
C PHE A 16 8.71 -7.09 13.85
N PHE A 17 8.41 -8.22 13.20
CA PHE A 17 8.98 -9.53 13.53
C PHE A 17 9.72 -10.23 12.38
N ASP A 18 9.33 -10.03 11.12
CA ASP A 18 9.96 -10.70 9.99
C ASP A 18 10.55 -9.69 8.99
N LYS A 19 11.79 -9.97 8.52
CA LYS A 19 12.55 -9.19 7.52
C LYS A 19 11.59 -8.61 6.48
N PRO A 20 11.28 -7.33 6.56
CA PRO A 20 10.12 -6.85 5.84
C PRO A 20 10.32 -6.85 4.32
N PRO A 21 9.26 -7.04 3.53
CA PRO A 21 9.26 -6.79 2.09
C PRO A 21 9.54 -5.32 1.71
N TYR A 22 9.64 -4.43 2.71
CA TYR A 22 9.59 -2.98 2.58
C TYR A 22 10.88 -2.30 2.09
N TYR A 23 11.97 -3.03 1.84
CA TYR A 23 13.12 -2.49 1.08
C TYR A 23 12.84 -2.40 -0.42
N GLN A 24 11.84 -3.13 -0.91
CA GLN A 24 11.49 -3.16 -2.33
C GLN A 24 10.34 -2.20 -2.62
N LEU A 25 10.46 -0.94 -2.17
CA LEU A 25 9.45 0.10 -2.37
C LEU A 25 9.04 0.23 -3.84
N ASP A 26 9.99 0.04 -4.77
CA ASP A 26 9.71 0.11 -6.20
C ASP A 26 8.92 -1.11 -6.70
N LYS A 27 9.16 -2.31 -6.16
CA LYS A 27 8.33 -3.49 -6.44
C LYS A 27 6.91 -3.29 -5.92
N ILE A 28 6.75 -2.73 -4.72
CA ILE A 28 5.44 -2.40 -4.14
C ILE A 28 4.70 -1.39 -5.03
N LYS A 29 5.35 -0.30 -5.44
CA LYS A 29 4.76 0.69 -6.36
C LYS A 29 4.32 0.04 -7.67
N GLN A 30 5.15 -0.86 -8.22
CA GLN A 30 4.85 -1.56 -9.46
C GLN A 30 3.62 -2.46 -9.31
N ILE A 31 3.53 -3.26 -8.24
CA ILE A 31 2.36 -4.10 -7.95
C ILE A 31 1.09 -3.24 -7.79
N VAL A 32 1.18 -2.13 -7.06
CA VAL A 32 0.06 -1.19 -6.89
C VAL A 32 -0.39 -0.63 -8.25
N LYS A 33 0.57 -0.25 -9.11
CA LYS A 33 0.29 0.27 -10.46
C LYS A 33 -0.37 -0.78 -11.33
N ASP A 34 0.17 -1.99 -11.36
CA ASP A 34 -0.31 -3.09 -12.21
C ASP A 34 -1.71 -3.57 -11.83
N ASN A 35 -2.10 -3.38 -10.57
CA ASN A 35 -3.42 -3.71 -10.06
C ASN A 35 -4.41 -2.52 -10.08
N GLY A 36 -4.03 -1.38 -10.67
CA GLY A 36 -4.94 -0.25 -10.91
C GLY A 36 -4.96 0.84 -9.83
N GLY A 37 -3.99 0.83 -8.91
CA GLY A 37 -3.76 1.93 -7.97
C GLY A 37 -3.31 3.21 -8.69
N LYS A 38 -3.76 4.36 -8.20
CA LYS A 38 -3.47 5.70 -8.75
C LYS A 38 -2.75 6.57 -7.72
N ASN A 39 -2.22 7.72 -8.13
CA ASN A 39 -1.58 8.69 -7.24
C ASN A 39 -0.50 8.08 -6.30
N ILE A 40 0.28 7.14 -6.83
CA ILE A 40 1.25 6.37 -6.04
C ILE A 40 2.42 7.27 -5.64
N ARG A 41 2.65 7.45 -4.33
CA ARG A 41 3.68 8.35 -3.78
C ARG A 41 4.37 7.71 -2.58
N LEU A 42 5.62 8.09 -2.37
CA LEU A 42 6.29 7.85 -1.08
C LEU A 42 5.99 9.01 -0.15
N ARG A 43 5.42 8.70 1.01
CA ARG A 43 5.15 9.66 2.10
C ARG A 43 5.64 9.08 3.41
N TYR A 44 5.83 9.93 4.41
CA TYR A 44 6.05 9.43 5.76
C TYR A 44 4.80 8.69 6.25
N ALA A 45 4.98 7.59 6.98
CA ALA A 45 3.85 6.84 7.52
C ALA A 45 2.99 7.76 8.39
N PHE A 46 1.67 7.72 8.19
CA PHE A 46 0.73 8.63 8.86
C PHE A 46 1.07 10.13 8.70
N ASP A 47 1.82 10.50 7.64
CA ASP A 47 2.34 11.85 7.40
C ASP A 47 3.23 12.42 8.53
N MET A 48 3.79 11.56 9.40
CA MET A 48 4.66 11.97 10.52
C MET A 48 6.15 11.94 10.12
N VAL A 49 6.84 13.08 10.10
CA VAL A 49 8.22 13.22 9.58
C VAL A 49 9.24 12.29 10.26
N ASN A 50 9.00 11.87 11.51
CA ASN A 50 9.86 10.96 12.26
C ASN A 50 9.59 9.46 11.97
N GLN A 51 8.62 9.14 11.13
CA GLN A 51 8.25 7.77 10.76
C GLN A 51 8.94 7.34 9.47
N PRO A 52 9.04 6.02 9.18
CA PRO A 52 9.56 5.54 7.91
C PRO A 52 8.68 5.97 6.71
N LYS A 53 9.28 6.07 5.52
CA LYS A 53 8.54 6.29 4.29
C LYS A 53 7.76 5.04 3.88
N VAL A 54 6.52 5.22 3.47
CA VAL A 54 5.58 4.20 3.01
C VAL A 54 5.03 4.54 1.63
N VAL A 55 4.56 3.52 0.91
CA VAL A 55 3.83 3.72 -0.34
C VAL A 55 2.39 4.11 -0.02
N THR A 56 1.96 5.24 -0.56
CA THR A 56 0.59 5.73 -0.51
C THR A 56 -0.01 5.74 -1.91
N PHE A 57 -1.30 5.46 -2.03
CA PHE A 57 -1.99 5.42 -3.32
C PHE A 57 -3.50 5.67 -3.15
N SER A 58 -4.19 5.92 -4.26
CA SER A 58 -5.64 6.03 -4.33
C SER A 58 -6.22 4.85 -5.08
N ALA A 59 -7.29 4.26 -4.54
CA ALA A 59 -7.95 3.11 -5.16
C ALA A 59 -9.40 3.01 -4.68
N SER A 60 -10.19 2.16 -5.36
CA SER A 60 -11.48 1.70 -4.81
C SER A 60 -11.26 0.49 -3.91
N GLU A 61 -12.16 0.21 -2.99
CA GLU A 61 -12.04 -0.92 -2.04
C GLU A 61 -11.80 -2.27 -2.74
N ASN A 62 -12.47 -2.53 -3.87
CA ASN A 62 -12.28 -3.73 -4.66
C ASN A 62 -10.85 -3.85 -5.24
N ILE A 63 -10.26 -2.71 -5.61
CA ILE A 63 -8.87 -2.65 -6.11
C ILE A 63 -7.89 -2.86 -4.95
N VAL A 64 -8.18 -2.30 -3.78
CA VAL A 64 -7.34 -2.48 -2.58
C VAL A 64 -7.20 -3.97 -2.22
N LYS A 65 -8.31 -4.71 -2.16
CA LYS A 65 -8.28 -6.17 -1.88
C LYS A 65 -7.43 -6.94 -2.89
N LYS A 66 -7.47 -6.55 -4.18
CA LYS A 66 -6.60 -7.14 -5.22
C LYS A 66 -5.13 -6.81 -5.00
N ILE A 67 -4.82 -5.55 -4.69
CA ILE A 67 -3.45 -5.11 -4.39
C ILE A 67 -2.90 -5.85 -3.18
N GLU A 68 -3.67 -5.96 -2.10
CA GLU A 68 -3.28 -6.65 -0.86
C GLU A 68 -2.95 -8.12 -1.12
N SER A 69 -3.83 -8.83 -1.83
CA SER A 69 -3.59 -10.22 -2.25
C SER A 69 -2.35 -10.36 -3.13
N ALA A 70 -2.14 -9.44 -4.08
CA ALA A 70 -0.97 -9.46 -4.96
C ALA A 70 0.34 -9.20 -4.20
N LEU A 71 0.33 -8.30 -3.21
CA LEU A 71 1.49 -8.02 -2.36
C LEU A 71 1.84 -9.24 -1.50
N ASN A 72 0.85 -9.81 -0.82
CA ASN A 72 1.03 -11.01 0.00
C ASN A 72 1.61 -12.17 -0.82
N LYS A 73 1.07 -12.42 -2.03
CA LYS A 73 1.62 -13.43 -2.96
C LYS A 73 3.03 -13.11 -3.45
N ALA A 74 3.34 -11.85 -3.74
CA ALA A 74 4.66 -11.45 -4.27
C ALA A 74 5.79 -11.51 -3.24
N HIS A 75 5.43 -11.61 -1.95
CA HIS A 75 6.34 -11.59 -0.82
C HIS A 75 6.23 -12.83 0.07
N ASP A 76 5.44 -13.83 -0.34
CA ASP A 76 5.22 -15.09 0.37
C ASP A 76 4.86 -14.88 1.85
N THR A 77 3.88 -14.01 2.08
CA THR A 77 3.47 -13.57 3.42
C THR A 77 1.97 -13.29 3.47
N GLU A 78 1.40 -13.26 4.67
CA GLU A 78 -0.01 -12.86 4.90
C GLU A 78 -0.12 -11.59 5.76
N TRP A 79 1.03 -10.99 6.11
CA TRP A 79 1.10 -9.89 7.07
C TRP A 79 1.00 -8.51 6.43
N ILE A 80 1.01 -8.40 5.09
CA ILE A 80 0.86 -7.11 4.43
C ILE A 80 -0.60 -6.72 4.46
N THR A 81 -0.89 -5.69 5.25
CA THR A 81 -2.22 -5.08 5.35
C THR A 81 -2.19 -3.70 4.75
N ILE A 82 -3.28 -3.28 4.11
CA ILE A 82 -3.41 -1.93 3.54
C ILE A 82 -4.33 -1.11 4.42
N ARG A 83 -3.89 0.07 4.85
CA ARG A 83 -4.67 0.95 5.74
C ARG A 83 -5.20 2.16 5.01
N LEU A 84 -6.46 2.48 5.24
CA LEU A 84 -7.07 3.73 4.81
C LEU A 84 -6.40 4.92 5.52
N ILE A 85 -6.19 6.01 4.79
CA ILE A 85 -5.75 7.30 5.33
C ILE A 85 -6.75 8.35 4.84
N ASN A 86 -7.32 9.11 5.77
CA ASN A 86 -8.18 10.25 5.44
C ASN A 86 -7.35 11.42 4.90
#